data_AF-A0A6N9TNY0-F1
#
_entry.id   AF-A0A6N9TNY0-F1
#
_cell.length_a   1.000
_cell.length_b   1.000
_cell.length_c   1.000
_cell.angle_alpha   90.00
_cell.angle_beta   90.00
_cell.angle_gamma   90.00
#
_symmetry.space_group_name_H-M   'P 1'
#
loop_
_entity.id
_entity.type
_entity.pdbx_description
1 polymer ?
#
loop_
_entity_poly.entity_id
_entity_poly.type
_entity_poly.pdbx_seq_one_letter_code
_entity_poly.pdbx_strand_id
1 'polypeptide(L)' 'MAQRTCPYCKERIRKGAVVCRYCRRDLPDPPSPSVRWPYLVLSVMGVLAAVAVLSLGTGYYQERLRWTEEEGGWEEPPGT' A
#
# COMPACT_ATOMS: atom_id res chain seq x y z
N MET A 1 8.81 4.25 32.40
CA MET A 1 7.48 3.59 32.38
C MET A 1 6.42 4.64 32.06
N ALA A 2 5.64 4.50 30.99
CA ALA A 2 4.67 5.52 30.60
C ALA A 2 3.41 5.48 31.49
N GLN A 3 3.05 6.62 32.08
CA GLN A 3 1.89 6.77 32.96
C GLN A 3 0.87 7.73 32.34
N ARG A 4 -0.40 7.58 32.70
CA ARG A 4 -1.48 8.53 32.38
C ARG A 4 -2.23 8.91 33.65
N THR A 5 -2.91 10.05 33.64
CA THR A 5 -3.74 10.50 34.75
C THR A 5 -5.16 9.95 34.57
N CYS A 6 -5.73 9.38 35.63
CA CYS A 6 -7.12 8.93 35.60
C CYS A 6 -8.06 10.13 35.44
N PRO A 7 -8.97 10.15 34.44
CA PRO A 7 -9.88 11.28 34.23
C PRO A 7 -10.91 11.44 35.36
N TYR A 8 -11.12 10.41 36.17
CA TYR A 8 -12.13 10.41 37.22
C TYR A 8 -11.62 10.82 38.61
N CYS A 9 -10.43 10.35 39.00
CA CYS A 9 -9.87 10.59 40.34
C CYS A 9 -8.54 11.36 40.32
N LYS A 10 -8.03 11.71 39.13
CA LYS A 10 -6.78 12.47 38.93
C LYS A 10 -5.51 11.78 39.43
N GLU A 11 -5.61 10.50 39.77
CA GLU A 11 -4.46 9.71 40.24
C GLU A 11 -3.62 9.17 39.08
N ARG A 12 -2.32 8.96 39.32
CA ARG A 12 -1.40 8.41 38.31
C ARG A 12 -1.56 6.91 38.16
N ILE A 13 -1.78 6.47 36.93
CA ILE A 13 -2.02 5.07 36.56
C ILE A 13 -1.16 4.64 35.36
N ARG A 14 -1.07 3.33 35.13
CA ARG A 14 -0.34 2.76 33.98
C ARG A 14 -1.07 3.12 32.66
N LYS A 15 -0.33 3.44 31.59
CA LYS A 15 -0.94 3.78 30.28
C LYS A 15 -1.88 2.71 29.73
N GLY A 16 -1.57 1.43 29.94
CA GLY A 16 -2.41 0.29 29.52
C GLY A 16 -3.45 -0.16 30.54
N ALA A 17 -3.70 0.60 31.61
CA ALA A 17 -4.72 0.24 32.58
C ALA A 17 -6.12 0.42 31.97
N VAL A 18 -6.88 -0.67 31.88
CA VAL A 18 -8.30 -0.70 31.50
C VAL A 18 -9.18 -0.20 32.65
N VAL A 19 -8.79 -0.51 33.90
CA VAL A 19 -9.52 -0.10 35.12
C VAL A 19 -8.59 0.67 36.06
N CYS A 20 -9.10 1.72 36.70
CA CYS A 20 -8.34 2.49 37.67
C CYS A 20 -8.23 1.74 39.01
N ARG A 21 -7.01 1.48 39.50
CA ARG A 21 -6.80 0.81 40.80
C ARG A 21 -7.34 1.58 42.02
N TYR A 22 -7.58 2.88 41.87
CA TYR A 22 -7.99 3.75 42.98
C TYR A 22 -9.50 3.96 43.01
N CYS A 23 -10.09 4.41 41.90
CA CYS A 23 -11.53 4.66 41.83
C CYS A 23 -12.35 3.51 41.24
N ARG A 24 -11.70 2.42 40.80
CA ARG A 24 -12.32 1.21 40.23
C ARG A 24 -13.26 1.45 39.04
N ARG A 25 -13.14 2.60 38.37
CA ARG A 25 -13.85 2.91 37.12
C ARG A 25 -13.06 2.44 35.91
N ASP A 26 -13.80 2.00 34.90
CA ASP A 26 -13.27 1.72 33.56
C ASP A 26 -12.72 3.00 32.93
N LEU A 27 -11.58 2.87 32.26
CA LEU A 27 -10.96 3.94 31.52
C LEU A 27 -11.23 3.78 30.03
N PRO A 28 -11.32 4.90 29.28
CA PRO A 28 -11.37 4.83 27.84
C PRO A 28 -10.13 4.10 27.30
N ASP A 29 -10.39 3.18 26.37
CA ASP A 29 -9.39 2.38 25.68
C ASP A 29 -8.30 3.29 25.10
N PRO A 30 -7.01 2.90 25.19
CA PRO A 30 -5.99 3.61 24.45
C PRO A 30 -6.34 3.57 22.95
N PRO A 31 -6.05 4.64 22.20
CA PRO A 31 -6.25 4.62 20.75
C PRO A 31 -5.51 3.41 20.18
N SER A 32 -6.26 2.49 19.57
CA SER A 32 -5.69 1.31 18.95
C SER A 32 -4.73 1.74 17.83
N PRO A 33 -3.58 1.07 17.66
CA PRO A 33 -2.65 1.43 16.61
C PRO A 33 -3.36 1.32 15.26
N SER A 34 -3.41 2.44 14.56
CA SER A 34 -4.16 2.62 13.31
C SER A 34 -3.73 1.59 12.26
N VAL A 35 -4.70 0.89 11.67
CA VAL A 35 -4.60 -0.15 10.62
C VAL A 35 -4.10 0.42 9.26
N ARG A 36 -3.41 1.56 9.25
CA ARG A 36 -2.97 2.26 8.02
C ARG A 36 -1.74 1.62 7.34
N TRP A 37 -0.91 0.92 8.12
CA TRP A 37 0.32 0.32 7.60
C TRP A 37 0.13 -0.78 6.55
N PRO A 38 -0.80 -1.77 6.70
CA PRO A 38 -1.00 -2.79 5.67
C PRO A 38 -1.48 -2.22 4.33
N TYR A 39 -2.33 -1.19 4.34
CA TYR A 39 -2.81 -0.55 3.10
C TYR A 39 -1.71 0.18 2.34
N LEU A 40 -0.76 0.82 3.04
CA LEU A 40 0.37 1.49 2.39
C LEU A 40 1.28 0.47 1.68
N VAL A 41 1.58 -0.65 2.31
CA VAL A 41 2.38 -1.72 1.70
C VAL A 41 1.68 -2.29 0.47
N LEU A 42 0.37 -2.53 0.55
CA LEU A 42 -0.42 -3.01 -0.59
C LEU A 42 -0.46 -2.01 -1.75
N SER A 43 -0.57 -0.71 -1.48
CA SER A 43 -0.57 0.31 -2.53
C SER A 43 0.75 0.37 -3.29
N VAL A 44 1.89 0.25 -2.59
CA VAL A 44 3.21 0.27 -3.22
C VAL A 44 3.42 -0.97 -4.09
N MET A 45 3.07 -2.15 -3.56
CA MET A 45 3.16 -3.40 -4.33
C MET A 45 2.25 -3.40 -5.56
N GLY A 46 1.03 -2.84 -5.44
CA GLY A 46 0.11 -2.70 -6.56
C GLY A 46 0.66 -1.82 -7.69
N VAL A 47 1.27 -0.68 -7.35
CA VAL A 47 1.89 0.22 -8.35
C VAL A 47 3.07 -0.47 -9.04
N LEU A 48 3.95 -1.13 -8.29
CA LEU A 48 5.10 -1.85 -8.87
C LEU A 48 4.65 -2.97 -9.82
N ALA A 49 3.62 -3.72 -9.45
CA ALA A 49 3.06 -4.76 -10.30
C ALA A 49 2.44 -4.19 -11.58
N ALA A 50 1.68 -3.09 -11.48
CA ALA A 50 1.08 -2.43 -12.64
C ALA A 50 2.15 -1.90 -13.60
N VAL A 51 3.22 -1.29 -13.08
CA VAL A 51 4.35 -0.83 -13.90
C VAL A 51 5.03 -2.01 -14.61
N ALA A 52 5.30 -3.11 -13.89
CA ALA A 52 5.92 -4.29 -14.49
C ALA A 52 5.07 -4.89 -15.61
N VAL A 53 3.75 -5.00 -15.41
CA VAL A 53 2.81 -5.47 -16.44
C VAL A 53 2.80 -4.55 -17.65
N LEU A 54 2.78 -3.23 -17.43
CA LEU A 54 2.83 -2.26 -18.52
C LEU A 54 4.14 -2.38 -19.30
N SER A 55 5.30 -2.43 -18.64
CA SER A 55 6.61 -2.54 -19.30
C SER A 55 6.75 -3.83 -20.13
N LEU A 56 6.31 -4.97 -19.59
CA LEU A 56 6.31 -6.23 -20.33
C LEU A 56 5.32 -6.19 -21.49
N GLY A 57 4.14 -5.62 -21.26
CA GLY A 57 3.11 -5.45 -22.29
C GLY A 57 3.58 -4.58 -23.46
N THR A 58 4.17 -3.41 -23.20
CA THR A 58 4.72 -2.55 -24.26
C THR A 58 5.91 -3.19 -24.96
N GLY A 59 6.81 -3.86 -24.24
CA GLY A 59 7.91 -4.59 -24.85
C GLY A 59 7.43 -5.66 -25.85
N TYR A 60 6.47 -6.48 -25.42
CA TYR A 60 5.83 -7.48 -26.29
C TYR A 60 5.13 -6.84 -27.50
N TYR A 61 4.46 -5.71 -27.29
CA TYR A 61 3.73 -5.02 -28.36
C TYR A 61 4.66 -4.43 -29.41
N GLN A 62 5.76 -3.80 -28.97
CA GLN A 62 6.79 -3.24 -29.85
C GLN A 62 7.41 -4.31 -30.73
N GLU A 63 7.77 -5.46 -30.14
CA GLU A 63 8.33 -6.57 -30.90
C GLU A 63 7.34 -7.05 -31.95
N ARG A 64 6.07 -7.23 -31.60
CA ARG A 64 5.01 -7.61 -32.55
C ARG A 64 4.86 -6.64 -33.74
N LEU A 65 4.94 -5.33 -33.52
CA LEU A 65 4.83 -4.34 -34.62
C LEU A 65 6.00 -4.44 -35.60
N ARG A 66 7.20 -4.70 -35.07
CA ARG A 66 8.40 -4.88 -35.90
C ARG A 66 8.25 -6.02 -36.91
N TRP A 67 7.63 -7.14 -36.53
CA TRP A 67 7.35 -8.23 -37.47
C TRP A 67 6.47 -7.77 -38.64
N THR A 68 5.45 -6.95 -38.38
CA THR A 68 4.52 -6.47 -39.43
C THR A 68 5.18 -5.48 -40.40
N GLU A 69 6.07 -4.61 -39.92
CA GLU A 69 6.84 -3.69 -40.78
C GLU A 69 7.87 -4.44 -41.63
N GLU A 70 8.49 -5.50 -41.10
CA GLU A 70 9.42 -6.35 -41.85
C GLU A 70 8.70 -7.17 -42.95
N GLU A 71 7.42 -7.53 -42.76
CA GLU A 71 6.61 -8.20 -43.78
C GLU A 71 6.00 -7.23 -44.81
N GLY A 72 5.63 -6.01 -44.39
CA GLY A 72 5.09 -4.96 -45.27
C GLY A 72 6.14 -4.14 -46.03
N GLY A 73 7.43 -4.27 -45.67
CA GLY A 73 8.55 -3.52 -46.25
C GLY A 73 9.10 -4.07 -47.58
N TRP A 74 8.49 -5.10 -48.18
CA TRP A 74 8.94 -5.73 -49.43
C TRP A 74 7.98 -5.58 -50.61
N GLU A 75 7.08 -4.59 -50.60
CA GLU A 75 6.29 -4.23 -51.78
C GLU A 75 6.89 -2.99 -52.47
N GLU A 76 7.86 -3.21 -53.37
CA GLU A 76 7.98 -2.63 -54.74
C GLU A 76 9.38 -2.91 -55.35
N PRO A 77 9.55 -3.09 -56.68
CA PRO A 77 8.60 -3.45 -57.75
C PRO A 77 9.13 -4.59 -58.68
N PRO A 78 8.28 -5.25 -59.49
CA PRO A 78 8.72 -5.71 -60.81
C PRO A 78 8.31 -4.66 -61.85
N GLY A 79 9.33 -4.07 -62.48
CA GLY A 79 9.15 -3.02 -63.48
C GLY A 79 8.47 -3.47 -64.77
N THR A 80 7.86 -2.50 -65.44
CA THR A 80 7.77 -2.30 -66.89
C THR A 80 7.43 -0.85 -67.16
#